data_AF-A0A659QYL1-F1
#
_entry.id   AF-A0A659QYL1-F1
#
_cell.length_a   1.000
_cell.length_b   1.000
_cell.length_c   1.000
_cell.angle_alpha   90.00
_cell.angle_beta   90.00
_cell.angle_gamma   90.00
#
_symmetry.space_group_name_H-M   'P 1'
#
loop_
_entity.id
_entity.type
_entity.pdbx_description
1 polymer ?
#
loop_
_entity_poly.entity_id
_entity_poly.type
_entity_poly.pdbx_seq_one_letter_code
_entity_poly.pdbx_strand_id
1 'polypeptide(L)'
;MTTRLTRWLTALDNFEAKMALLPAVRRYGRLTRATGLVLEATGLQLPLGATCIIERQDGPETKEVESEVVGFNGQRLFLMPREEVEGILPGARVYARAGHGEGLQ
;
A
#
# COMPACT_ATOMS: atom_id res chain seq x y z
N MET A 1 20.43 -13.24 -34.20
CA MET A 1 21.35 -12.17 -33.76
C MET A 1 20.65 -10.90 -33.24
N THR A 2 19.34 -10.94 -32.93
CA THR A 2 18.57 -9.76 -32.46
C THR A 2 17.83 -9.98 -31.12
N THR A 3 17.89 -11.17 -30.52
CA THR A 3 17.13 -11.56 -29.32
C THR A 3 17.37 -10.64 -28.12
N ARG A 4 18.61 -10.15 -27.92
CA ARG A 4 18.94 -9.21 -26.84
C ARG A 4 18.30 -7.84 -27.07
N LEU A 5 18.32 -7.33 -28.31
CA LEU A 5 17.70 -6.05 -28.66
C LEU A 5 16.18 -6.12 -28.46
N THR A 6 15.54 -7.19 -28.94
CA THR A 6 14.09 -7.39 -28.75
C THR A 6 13.71 -7.41 -27.28
N ARG A 7 14.47 -8.12 -26.42
CA ARG A 7 14.21 -8.14 -24.98
C ARG A 7 14.26 -6.75 -24.35
N TRP A 8 15.19 -5.89 -24.77
CA TRP A 8 15.32 -4.53 -24.23
C TRP A 8 14.16 -3.64 -24.68
N LEU A 9 13.78 -3.71 -25.96
CA LEU A 9 12.64 -2.95 -26.48
C LEU A 9 11.34 -3.37 -25.79
N THR A 10 11.08 -4.68 -25.69
CA THR A 10 9.89 -5.18 -24.98
C THR A 10 9.89 -4.80 -23.50
N ALA A 11 11.06 -4.74 -22.83
CA ALA A 11 11.12 -4.28 -21.45
C ALA A 11 10.74 -2.80 -21.30
N LEU A 12 11.13 -1.94 -22.25
CA LEU A 12 10.75 -0.54 -22.27
C LEU A 12 9.25 -0.36 -22.58
N ASP A 13 8.74 -1.05 -23.61
CA ASP A 13 7.32 -1.02 -23.98
C ASP A 13 6.43 -1.46 -22.81
N ASN A 14 6.82 -2.54 -22.12
CA ASN A 14 6.10 -3.04 -20.96
C ASN A 14 6.12 -2.04 -19.78
N PHE A 15 7.21 -1.31 -19.61
CA PHE A 15 7.31 -0.30 -18.56
C PHE A 15 6.47 0.93 -18.88
N GLU A 16 6.50 1.40 -20.14
CA GLU A 16 5.67 2.50 -20.61
C GLU A 16 4.17 2.18 -20.47
N ALA A 17 3.76 0.97 -20.84
CA ALA A 17 2.38 0.50 -20.63
C ALA A 17 1.98 0.49 -19.13
N LYS A 18 2.89 0.13 -18.22
CA LYS A 18 2.64 0.18 -16.77
C LYS A 18 2.52 1.60 -16.25
N MET A 19 3.27 2.56 -16.81
CA MET A 19 3.17 3.97 -16.42
C MET A 19 1.77 4.52 -16.70
N ALA A 20 1.12 4.09 -17.78
CA ALA A 20 -0.25 4.49 -18.11
C ALA A 20 -1.30 4.00 -17.09
N LEU A 21 -0.98 2.96 -16.30
CA LEU A 21 -1.85 2.41 -15.26
C LEU A 21 -1.65 3.09 -13.90
N LEU A 22 -0.70 4.01 -13.78
CA LEU A 22 -0.45 4.70 -12.51
C LEU A 22 -1.65 5.56 -12.12
N PRO A 23 -2.08 5.52 -10.85
CA PRO A 23 -3.18 6.35 -10.41
C PRO A 23 -2.78 7.84 -10.45
N ALA A 24 -3.63 8.66 -11.05
CA ALA A 24 -3.42 10.12 -11.11
C ALA A 24 -3.37 10.78 -9.72
N VAL A 25 -4.00 10.15 -8.72
CA VAL A 25 -4.01 10.61 -7.33
C VAL A 25 -3.85 9.43 -6.38
N ARG A 26 -3.04 9.61 -5.33
CA ARG A 26 -2.98 8.67 -4.21
C ARG A 26 -3.97 9.09 -3.13
N ARG A 27 -4.90 8.20 -2.80
CA ARG A 27 -5.83 8.39 -1.68
C ARG A 27 -5.18 7.99 -0.36
N TYR A 28 -5.48 8.77 0.67
CA TYR A 28 -5.03 8.53 2.03
C TYR A 28 -6.22 8.52 2.96
N GLY A 29 -6.17 7.68 3.97
CA GLY A 29 -6.96 7.87 5.17
C GLY A 29 -6.07 7.85 6.40
N ARG A 30 -6.65 7.52 7.54
CA ARG A 30 -6.04 7.73 8.84
C ARG A 30 -6.27 6.57 9.78
N LEU A 31 -5.23 6.26 10.55
CA LEU A 31 -5.31 5.34 11.66
C LEU A 31 -6.14 5.96 12.78
N THR A 32 -7.20 5.27 13.18
CA THR A 32 -8.11 5.70 14.25
C THR A 32 -7.82 4.99 15.56
N ARG A 33 -7.17 3.83 15.53
CA ARG A 33 -6.85 3.06 16.73
C ARG A 33 -5.63 2.18 16.53
N ALA A 34 -4.76 2.13 17.54
CA ALA A 34 -3.58 1.28 17.60
C ALA A 34 -3.43 0.64 18.99
N THR A 35 -4.39 -0.21 19.37
CA THR A 35 -4.35 -0.93 20.66
C THR A 35 -4.33 -2.43 20.41
N GLY A 36 -3.15 -3.03 20.46
CA GLY A 36 -2.96 -4.47 20.21
C GLY A 36 -2.53 -4.80 18.79
N LEU A 37 -2.70 -6.06 18.40
CA LEU A 37 -2.20 -6.61 17.14
C LEU A 37 -2.96 -6.07 15.90
N VAL A 38 -4.24 -5.75 16.06
CA VAL A 38 -5.09 -5.26 14.98
C VAL A 38 -5.32 -3.77 15.13
N LEU A 39 -5.02 -3.03 14.08
CA LEU A 39 -5.20 -1.58 14.02
C LEU A 39 -6.52 -1.23 13.32
N GLU A 40 -7.06 -0.05 13.60
CA GLU A 40 -8.24 0.47 12.90
C GLU A 40 -7.88 1.69 12.06
N ALA A 41 -8.37 1.76 10.82
CA ALA A 41 -8.23 2.91 9.95
C ALA A 41 -9.56 3.31 9.28
N THR A 42 -9.66 4.55 8.82
CA THR A 42 -10.81 5.05 8.06
C THR A 42 -10.36 6.00 6.95
N GLY A 43 -11.26 6.36 6.03
CA GLY A 43 -10.97 7.28 4.90
C GLY A 43 -10.44 6.59 3.64
N LEU A 44 -10.36 5.26 3.64
CA LEU A 44 -10.11 4.41 2.48
C LEU A 44 -11.03 3.20 2.50
N GLN A 45 -11.30 2.65 1.31
CA GLN A 45 -12.00 1.39 1.13
C GLN A 45 -11.06 0.47 0.37
N LEU A 46 -10.68 -0.63 1.01
CA LEU A 46 -9.78 -1.63 0.46
C LEU A 46 -10.40 -3.03 0.66
N PRO A 47 -10.23 -3.95 -0.30
CA PRO A 47 -10.74 -5.30 -0.14
C PRO A 47 -9.94 -6.06 0.93
N LEU A 48 -10.54 -7.14 1.43
CA LEU A 48 -9.86 -8.09 2.31
C LEU A 48 -8.59 -8.63 1.62
N GLY A 49 -7.49 -8.75 2.36
CA GLY A 49 -6.20 -9.20 1.86
C GLY A 49 -5.40 -8.14 1.09
N ALA A 50 -5.93 -6.92 0.94
CA ALA A 50 -5.19 -5.85 0.28
C ALA A 50 -3.98 -5.41 1.12
N THR A 51 -2.83 -5.26 0.45
CA THR A 51 -1.65 -4.63 1.04
C THR A 51 -1.83 -3.12 1.12
N CYS A 52 -1.61 -2.58 2.31
CA CYS A 52 -1.62 -1.16 2.59
C CYS A 52 -0.39 -0.76 3.41
N ILE A 53 -0.09 0.53 3.39
CA ILE A 53 1.04 1.13 4.10
C ILE A 53 0.51 2.10 5.13
N ILE A 54 1.10 2.04 6.33
CA ILE A 54 0.91 3.02 7.40
C ILE A 54 2.19 3.86 7.50
N GLU A 55 2.08 5.18 7.38
CA GLU A 55 3.21 6.09 7.53
C GLU A 55 3.59 6.23 9.02
N ARG A 56 4.86 5.95 9.33
CA ARG A 56 5.49 6.22 10.63
C ARG A 56 6.53 7.32 10.46
N GLN A 57 6.51 8.30 11.35
CA GLN A 57 7.53 9.35 11.37
C GLN A 57 8.75 8.87 12.17
N ASP A 58 9.94 9.03 11.61
CA ASP A 58 11.22 8.77 12.24
C ASP A 58 12.12 10.00 12.05
N GLY A 59 11.96 10.98 12.96
CA GLY A 59 12.55 12.30 12.79
C GLY A 59 12.02 13.02 11.53
N PRO A 60 12.89 13.49 10.62
CA PRO A 60 12.48 14.11 9.37
C PRO A 60 12.08 13.09 8.29
N GLU A 61 12.32 11.80 8.49
CA GLU A 61 12.03 10.74 7.51
C GLU A 61 10.67 10.10 7.76
N THR A 62 9.98 9.72 6.68
CA THR A 62 8.76 8.91 6.75
C THR A 62 9.12 7.47 6.40
N LYS A 63 8.96 6.57 7.38
CA LYS A 63 9.05 5.12 7.19
C LYS A 63 7.67 4.55 6.86
N GLU A 64 7.68 3.50 6.06
CA GLU A 64 6.49 2.74 5.69
C GLU A 64 6.38 1.51 6.60
N VAL A 65 5.21 1.28 7.18
CA VAL A 65 4.87 0.03 7.87
C VAL A 65 3.91 -0.75 6.99
N GLU A 66 4.34 -1.91 6.49
CA GLU A 66 3.50 -2.75 5.64
C GLU A 66 2.42 -3.46 6.46
N SER A 67 1.18 -3.41 5.97
CA SER A 67 0.01 -3.95 6.66
C SER A 67 -0.96 -4.60 5.67
N GLU A 68 -1.75 -5.53 6.15
CA GLU A 68 -2.77 -6.23 5.38
C GLU A 68 -4.16 -5.95 5.94
N VAL A 69 -5.15 -5.79 5.05
CA VAL A 69 -6.55 -5.64 5.45
C VAL A 69 -7.10 -7.00 5.87
N VAL A 70 -7.30 -7.19 7.18
CA VAL A 70 -7.85 -8.44 7.77
C VAL A 70 -9.35 -8.38 8.04
N GLY A 71 -9.98 -7.22 7.82
CA GLY A 71 -11.43 -7.08 7.91
C GLY A 71 -11.90 -5.64 7.77
N PHE A 72 -13.21 -5.45 7.83
CA PHE A 72 -13.82 -4.13 7.88
C PHE A 72 -15.16 -4.18 8.62
N ASN A 73 -15.58 -3.05 9.15
CA ASN A 73 -16.91 -2.84 9.71
C ASN A 73 -17.39 -1.43 9.40
N GLY A 74 -18.38 -1.32 8.49
CA GLY A 74 -18.87 -0.03 8.00
C GLY A 74 -17.76 0.78 7.32
N GLN A 75 -17.39 1.91 7.92
CA GLN A 75 -16.34 2.81 7.41
C GLN A 75 -14.96 2.57 8.03
N ARG A 76 -14.79 1.50 8.81
CA ARG A 76 -13.53 1.14 9.46
C ARG A 76 -12.91 -0.07 8.78
N LEU A 77 -11.61 0.02 8.51
CA LEU A 77 -10.77 -1.09 8.11
C LEU A 77 -10.00 -1.60 9.32
N PHE A 78 -9.84 -2.92 9.40
CA PHE A 78 -8.99 -3.60 10.36
C PHE A 78 -7.71 -4.03 9.66
N LEU A 79 -6.58 -3.60 10.19
CA LEU A 79 -5.27 -3.76 9.58
C LEU A 79 -4.37 -4.63 10.47
N MET A 80 -3.66 -5.57 9.87
CA MET A 80 -2.62 -6.35 10.53
C MET A 80 -1.24 -5.91 10.03
N PRO A 81 -0.40 -5.31 10.88
CA PRO A 81 0.99 -4.99 10.55
C PRO A 81 1.81 -6.25 10.32
N ARG A 82 2.74 -6.22 9.36
CA ARG A 82 3.72 -7.30 9.13
C ARG A 82 5.01 -7.13 9.93
N GLU A 83 5.19 -5.97 10.54
CA GLU A 83 6.35 -5.57 11.34
C GLU A 83 5.92 -4.76 12.57
N GLU A 84 6.89 -4.43 13.44
CA GLU A 84 6.65 -3.72 14.69
C GLU A 84 6.09 -2.31 14.47
N VAL A 85 5.05 -1.97 15.25
CA VAL A 85 4.29 -0.71 15.14
C VAL A 85 4.71 0.36 16.11
N GLU A 86 5.80 0.15 16.85
CA GLU A 86 6.36 1.16 17.74
C GLU A 86 6.61 2.47 16.97
N GLY A 87 6.22 3.58 17.57
CA GLY A 87 6.33 4.93 16.99
C GLY A 87 5.19 5.34 16.04
N ILE A 88 4.22 4.47 15.76
CA ILE A 88 3.01 4.89 15.03
C ILE A 88 2.15 5.82 15.90
N LEU A 89 1.76 6.95 15.33
CA LEU A 89 0.95 7.96 16.01
C LEU A 89 -0.54 7.84 15.62
N PRO A 90 -1.47 8.20 16.53
CA PRO A 90 -2.88 8.39 16.17
C PRO A 90 -3.03 9.35 14.99
N GLY A 91 -3.88 9.00 14.03
CA GLY A 91 -4.06 9.79 12.81
C GLY A 91 -2.98 9.58 11.74
N ALA A 92 -2.03 8.66 11.96
CA ALA A 92 -1.05 8.24 10.95
C ALA A 92 -1.73 7.95 9.61
N ARG A 93 -1.08 8.36 8.53
CA ARG A 93 -1.62 8.25 7.18
C ARG A 93 -1.57 6.80 6.71
N VAL A 94 -2.65 6.34 6.09
CA VAL A 94 -2.76 5.00 5.52
C VAL A 94 -3.08 5.10 4.03
N TYR A 95 -2.42 4.30 3.19
CA TYR A 95 -2.71 4.24 1.75
C TYR A 95 -2.52 2.83 1.19
N ALA A 96 -3.15 2.55 0.05
CA ALA A 96 -2.93 1.30 -0.67
C ALA A 96 -1.52 1.27 -1.28
N ARG A 97 -0.77 0.18 -1.09
CA ARG A 97 0.42 -0.04 -1.91
C ARG A 97 -0.07 -0.33 -3.32
N ALA A 98 0.36 0.47 -4.30
CA ALA A 98 0.04 0.18 -5.69
C ALA A 98 0.55 -1.23 -5.98
N GLY A 99 -0.35 -2.12 -6.40
CA GLY A 99 0.00 -3.53 -6.56
C GLY A 99 1.22 -3.68 -7.47
N HIS A 100 2.20 -4.45 -7.00
CA HIS A 100 2.80 -5.41 -7.93
C HIS A 100 1.62 -6.23 -8.44
N GLY A 101 1.22 -6.02 -9.70
CA GLY A 101 0.14 -6.78 -10.32
C GLY A 101 0.54 -8.25 -10.45
N GLU A 102 0.35 -9.03 -9.38
CA GLU A 102 0.10 -10.46 -9.43
C GLU A 102 -1.36 -10.65 -9.01
N GLY A 103 -2.27 -10.71 -9.99
CA GLY A 103 -3.68 -10.95 -9.69
C GLY A 103 -4.68 -10.27 -10.62
N LEU A 104 -4.51 -10.42 -11.93
CA LEU A 104 -5.61 -10.59 -12.87
C LEU A 104 -5.14 -11.63 -13.89
N GLN A 105 -5.50 -12.89 -13.62
CA GLN A 105 -5.53 -13.94 -14.62
C GLN A 105 -6.69 -13.70 -15.58
#